data_AF-A0A926BPL7-F1
#
_entry.id   AF-A0A926BPL7-F1
#
_cell.length_a   1.000
_cell.length_b   1.000
_cell.length_c   1.000
_cell.angle_alpha   90.00
_cell.angle_beta   90.00
_cell.angle_gamma   90.00
#
_symmetry.space_group_name_H-M   'P 1'
#
loop_
_entity.id
_entity.type
_entity.pdbx_description
1 polymer ?
#
loop_
_entity_poly.entity_id
_entity_poly.type
_entity_poly.pdbx_seq_one_letter_code
_entity_poly.pdbx_strand_id
1 'polypeptide(L)'
;MNSEPEGENAEAENIAARFPKPEEVTAGRRSDLPDPPQGTFNRPNLRRDTDPLPEGTKSVLANAGRGAQNLRNMGVGGTIGISLAVSIGVGAGLGWVLDKFVFGSPDPPWGLIVGFMLGVFSGFANLIRVTNRLNRDE
;
A
#
# COMPACT_ATOMS: atom_id res chain seq x y z
N MET A 1 -31.60 16.16 -42.48
CA MET A 1 -31.67 17.07 -41.32
C MET A 1 -33.14 17.42 -41.13
N ASN A 2 -33.85 17.14 -40.04
CA ASN A 2 -33.51 16.73 -38.68
C ASN A 2 -34.64 15.84 -38.16
N SER A 3 -34.32 14.73 -37.52
CA SER A 3 -35.28 13.98 -36.68
C SER A 3 -35.18 14.59 -35.28
N GLU A 4 -36.24 15.27 -34.85
CA GLU A 4 -36.33 15.96 -33.56
C GLU A 4 -36.33 14.96 -32.37
N PRO A 5 -35.55 15.21 -31.29
CA PRO A 5 -35.50 14.35 -30.12
C PRO A 5 -36.65 14.71 -29.14
N GLU A 6 -37.89 14.31 -29.46
CA GLU A 6 -39.07 14.63 -28.64
C GLU A 6 -39.14 13.84 -27.32
N GLY A 7 -38.48 12.68 -27.22
CA GLY A 7 -38.56 11.80 -26.04
C GLY A 7 -37.70 12.24 -24.85
N GLU A 8 -36.54 12.85 -25.12
CA GLU A 8 -35.56 13.23 -24.08
C GLU A 8 -36.00 14.49 -23.32
N ASN A 9 -36.71 15.38 -24.01
CA ASN A 9 -37.16 16.67 -23.46
C ASN A 9 -38.31 16.50 -22.46
N ALA A 10 -39.20 15.51 -22.68
CA ALA A 10 -40.34 15.25 -21.82
C ALA A 10 -39.94 14.63 -20.47
N GLU A 11 -38.91 13.78 -20.46
CA GLU A 11 -38.36 13.19 -19.23
C GLU A 11 -37.60 14.25 -18.42
N ALA A 12 -36.82 15.11 -19.10
CA ALA A 12 -36.14 16.23 -18.46
C ALA A 12 -37.13 17.23 -17.81
N GLU A 13 -38.26 17.51 -18.45
CA GLU A 13 -39.31 18.38 -17.91
C GLU A 13 -39.99 17.77 -16.68
N ASN A 14 -40.26 16.46 -16.69
CA ASN A 14 -40.85 15.76 -15.55
C ASN A 14 -39.90 15.76 -14.32
N ILE A 15 -38.60 15.55 -14.56
CA ILE A 15 -37.59 15.60 -13.51
C ILE A 15 -37.47 17.03 -12.96
N ALA A 16 -37.46 18.04 -13.81
CA ALA A 16 -37.38 19.44 -13.41
C ALA A 16 -38.61 19.90 -12.60
N ALA A 17 -39.80 19.38 -12.90
CA ALA A 17 -41.02 19.67 -12.14
C ALA A 17 -41.01 19.11 -10.70
N ARG A 18 -40.13 18.14 -10.41
CA ARG A 18 -40.05 17.49 -9.09
C ARG A 18 -39.19 18.26 -8.09
N PHE A 19 -38.34 19.14 -8.57
CA PHE A 19 -37.49 19.98 -7.74
C PHE A 19 -37.99 21.41 -7.73
N PRO A 20 -37.91 22.12 -6.59
CA PRO A 20 -38.22 23.55 -6.55
C PRO A 20 -37.31 24.29 -7.53
N LYS A 21 -37.86 25.30 -8.21
CA LYS A 21 -37.09 26.12 -9.15
C LYS A 21 -35.90 26.73 -8.41
N PRO A 22 -34.70 26.84 -9.02
CA PRO A 22 -33.49 27.32 -8.34
C PRO A 22 -33.66 28.74 -7.77
N GLU A 23 -34.63 29.50 -8.27
CA GLU A 23 -35.03 30.83 -7.80
C GLU A 23 -35.75 30.81 -6.44
N GLU A 24 -36.43 29.70 -6.11
CA GLU A 24 -37.10 29.47 -4.83
C GLU A 24 -36.18 28.80 -3.79
N VAL A 25 -35.05 28.24 -4.23
CA VAL A 25 -34.04 27.64 -3.35
C VAL A 25 -33.19 28.74 -2.73
N THR A 26 -33.76 29.40 -1.71
CA THR A 26 -32.98 30.25 -0.82
C THR A 26 -32.09 29.35 0.03
N ALA A 27 -30.76 29.45 -0.12
CA ALA A 27 -29.83 28.81 0.79
C ALA A 27 -30.09 29.38 2.20
N GLY A 28 -30.80 28.60 3.03
CA GLY A 28 -31.20 29.01 4.38
C GLY A 28 -30.02 29.61 5.13
N ARG A 29 -30.23 30.76 5.76
CA ARG A 29 -29.18 31.42 6.53
C ARG A 29 -28.80 30.46 7.67
N ARG A 30 -27.53 30.42 8.09
CA ARG A 30 -27.10 29.53 9.21
C ARG A 30 -27.95 29.69 10.48
N SER A 31 -28.61 30.83 10.65
CA SER A 31 -29.57 31.11 11.73
C SER A 31 -30.87 30.29 11.66
N ASP A 32 -31.18 29.74 10.51
CA ASP A 32 -32.45 29.06 10.21
C ASP A 32 -32.29 27.54 10.35
N LEU A 33 -31.08 27.06 10.64
CA LEU A 33 -30.84 25.65 10.94
C LEU A 33 -31.28 25.36 12.37
N PRO A 34 -32.07 24.29 12.60
CA PRO A 34 -32.37 23.85 13.96
C PRO A 34 -31.07 23.49 14.69
N ASP A 35 -31.04 23.77 15.99
CA ASP A 35 -29.86 23.43 16.81
C ASP A 35 -29.53 21.95 16.67
N PRO A 36 -28.25 21.59 16.47
CA PRO A 36 -27.87 20.21 16.31
C PRO A 36 -28.28 19.42 17.56
N PRO A 37 -28.82 18.20 17.39
CA PRO A 37 -29.19 17.38 18.53
C PRO A 37 -27.95 17.18 19.40
N GLN A 38 -28.07 17.53 20.68
CA GLN A 38 -27.02 17.36 21.68
C GLN A 38 -26.91 15.86 21.99
N GLY A 39 -26.20 15.13 21.13
CA GLY A 39 -25.94 13.71 21.32
C GLY A 39 -25.02 13.50 22.51
N THR A 40 -25.49 12.82 23.55
CA THR A 40 -24.63 12.34 24.64
C THR A 40 -23.73 11.25 24.06
N PHE A 41 -22.50 11.61 23.72
CA PHE A 41 -21.50 10.63 23.31
C PHE A 41 -21.14 9.78 24.53
N ASN A 42 -21.80 8.62 24.65
CA ASN A 42 -21.45 7.63 25.66
C ASN A 42 -20.09 7.04 25.26
N ARG A 43 -19.01 7.60 25.82
CA ARG A 43 -17.65 7.13 25.56
C ARG A 43 -17.58 5.68 26.00
N PRO A 44 -17.29 4.72 25.11
CA PRO A 44 -16.98 3.37 25.55
C PRO A 44 -15.86 3.47 26.58
N ASN A 45 -16.01 2.82 27.73
CA ASN A 45 -14.91 2.67 28.67
C ASN A 45 -13.84 1.81 27.99
N LEU A 46 -12.94 2.47 27.26
CA LEU A 46 -11.76 1.84 26.69
C LEU A 46 -10.99 1.24 27.86
N ARG A 47 -10.83 -0.08 27.83
CA ARG A 47 -10.09 -0.84 28.84
C ARG A 47 -8.72 -0.18 28.99
N ARG A 48 -8.43 0.34 30.19
CA ARG A 48 -7.13 0.97 30.45
C ARG A 48 -6.08 -0.14 30.42
N ASP A 49 -4.94 0.10 29.77
CA ASP A 49 -3.82 -0.85 29.71
C ASP A 49 -3.30 -1.28 31.11
N THR A 50 -3.70 -0.56 32.17
CA THR A 50 -3.40 -0.86 33.57
C THR A 50 -4.26 -1.96 34.19
N ASP A 51 -5.37 -2.34 33.56
CA ASP A 51 -6.22 -3.42 34.09
C ASP A 51 -5.51 -4.77 33.90
N PRO A 52 -5.36 -5.59 34.96
CA PRO A 52 -4.77 -6.91 34.82
C PRO A 52 -5.53 -7.72 33.77
N LEU A 53 -4.85 -8.05 32.67
CA LEU A 53 -5.41 -8.94 31.66
C LEU A 53 -5.83 -10.25 32.34
N PRO A 54 -7.05 -10.76 32.08
CA PRO A 54 -7.49 -12.06 32.57
C PRO A 54 -6.43 -13.09 32.17
N GLU A 55 -6.07 -14.02 33.07
CA GLU A 55 -4.98 -14.97 32.82
C GLU A 55 -5.12 -15.70 31.48
N GLY A 56 -6.35 -16.05 31.08
CA GLY A 56 -6.65 -16.66 29.79
C GLY A 56 -6.42 -15.74 28.58
N THR A 57 -6.49 -14.42 28.72
CA THR A 57 -6.25 -13.46 27.63
C THR A 57 -4.75 -13.23 27.41
N LYS A 58 -3.94 -13.31 28.48
CA LYS A 58 -2.48 -13.16 28.38
C LYS A 58 -1.85 -14.23 27.49
N SER A 59 -2.28 -15.48 27.61
CA SER A 59 -1.76 -16.58 26.79
C SER A 59 -2.17 -16.47 25.32
N VAL A 60 -3.39 -15.99 25.03
CA VAL A 60 -3.87 -15.72 23.66
C VAL A 60 -3.12 -14.57 23.02
N LEU A 61 -2.94 -13.45 23.74
CA LEU A 61 -2.12 -12.33 23.28
C LEU A 61 -0.66 -12.71 23.10
N ALA A 62 -0.10 -13.51 24.01
CA ALA A 62 1.27 -14.02 23.88
C ALA A 62 1.42 -14.98 22.70
N ASN A 63 0.44 -15.85 22.43
CA ASN A 63 0.43 -16.73 21.27
C ASN A 63 0.24 -15.95 19.96
N ALA A 64 -0.67 -14.97 19.93
CA ALA A 64 -0.87 -14.09 18.79
C ALA A 64 0.39 -13.25 18.50
N GLY A 65 1.03 -12.72 19.55
CA GLY A 65 2.28 -11.98 19.47
C GLY A 65 3.43 -12.84 18.94
N ARG A 66 3.57 -14.08 19.43
CA ARG A 66 4.56 -15.05 18.92
C ARG A 66 4.29 -15.44 17.47
N GLY A 67 3.04 -15.71 17.10
CA GLY A 67 2.66 -16.00 15.71
C GLY A 67 3.00 -14.82 14.78
N ALA A 68 2.64 -13.60 15.18
CA ALA A 68 2.97 -12.40 14.42
C ALA A 68 4.48 -12.15 14.33
N GLN A 69 5.25 -12.41 15.40
CA GLN A 69 6.71 -12.33 15.39
C GLN A 69 7.31 -13.34 14.41
N ASN A 70 6.82 -14.58 14.41
CA ASN A 70 7.28 -15.62 13.49
C ASN A 70 7.01 -15.23 12.03
N LEU A 71 5.81 -14.71 11.72
CA LEU A 71 5.47 -14.21 10.39
C LEU A 71 6.38 -13.05 9.96
N ARG A 72 6.68 -12.11 10.87
CA ARG A 72 7.62 -11.00 10.59
C ARG A 72 9.02 -11.53 10.27
N ASN A 73 9.54 -12.44 11.09
CA ASN A 73 10.87 -13.01 10.91
C ASN A 73 10.99 -13.78 9.58
N MET A 74 9.95 -14.53 9.21
CA MET A 74 9.87 -15.23 7.92
C MET A 74 9.78 -14.24 6.76
N GLY A 75 9.00 -13.16 6.90
CA GLY A 75 8.88 -12.11 5.89
C GLY A 75 10.21 -11.40 5.62
N VAL A 76 10.95 -11.04 6.68
CA VAL A 76 12.26 -10.41 6.56
C VAL A 76 13.25 -11.30 5.81
N GLY A 77 13.34 -12.58 6.16
CA GLY A 77 14.18 -13.55 5.45
C GLY A 77 13.80 -13.70 3.97
N GLY A 78 12.51 -13.76 3.68
CA GLY A 78 11.99 -13.83 2.31
C GLY A 78 12.31 -12.60 1.48
N THR A 79 12.13 -11.39 2.03
CA THR A 79 12.49 -10.13 1.35
C THR A 79 13.97 -10.08 1.01
N ILE A 80 14.83 -10.52 1.93
CA ILE A 80 16.28 -10.59 1.69
C ILE A 80 16.57 -11.50 0.50
N GLY A 81 16.04 -12.73 0.51
CA GLY A 81 16.25 -13.70 -0.57
C GLY A 81 15.75 -13.19 -1.93
N ILE A 82 14.55 -12.60 -1.97
CA ILE A 82 13.98 -12.01 -3.18
C ILE A 82 14.84 -10.85 -3.68
N SER A 83 15.28 -9.97 -2.79
CA SER A 83 16.11 -8.83 -3.18
C SER A 83 17.44 -9.26 -3.82
N LEU A 84 18.05 -10.33 -3.30
CA LEU A 84 19.26 -10.93 -3.86
C LEU A 84 18.97 -11.60 -5.22
N ALA A 85 17.87 -12.32 -5.34
CA ALA A 85 17.48 -12.95 -6.61
C ALA A 85 17.22 -11.88 -7.70
N VAL A 86 16.54 -10.79 -7.34
CA VAL A 86 16.29 -9.65 -8.23
C VAL A 86 17.59 -8.94 -8.61
N SER A 87 18.49 -8.69 -7.66
CA SER A 87 19.77 -8.01 -7.96
C SER A 87 20.66 -8.85 -8.87
N ILE A 88 20.73 -10.17 -8.65
CA ILE A 88 21.45 -11.10 -9.52
C ILE A 88 20.80 -11.16 -10.89
N GLY A 89 19.46 -11.26 -10.96
CA GLY A 89 18.72 -11.28 -12.22
C GLY A 89 18.95 -10.02 -13.05
N VAL A 90 18.90 -8.85 -12.42
CA VAL A 90 19.18 -7.55 -13.07
C VAL A 90 20.66 -7.47 -13.50
N GLY A 91 21.60 -7.85 -12.64
CA GLY A 91 23.03 -7.84 -12.96
C GLY A 91 23.41 -8.80 -14.09
N ALA A 92 22.86 -10.01 -14.08
CA ALA A 92 23.04 -10.99 -15.15
C ALA A 92 22.36 -10.55 -16.46
N GLY A 93 21.17 -9.95 -16.37
CA GLY A 93 20.45 -9.41 -17.52
C GLY A 93 21.20 -8.25 -18.18
N LEU A 94 21.68 -7.28 -17.39
CA LEU A 94 22.54 -6.20 -17.86
C LEU A 94 23.87 -6.73 -18.40
N GLY A 95 24.48 -7.69 -17.71
CA GLY A 95 25.72 -8.34 -18.15
C GLY A 95 25.57 -9.03 -19.51
N TRP A 96 24.44 -9.70 -19.75
CA TRP A 96 24.12 -10.32 -21.04
C TRP A 96 23.88 -9.30 -22.15
N VAL A 97 23.22 -8.18 -21.85
CA VAL A 97 23.06 -7.08 -22.82
C VAL A 97 24.42 -6.46 -23.16
N LEU A 98 25.28 -6.23 -22.16
CA LEU A 98 26.65 -5.75 -22.38
C LEU A 98 27.48 -6.74 -23.21
N ASP A 99 27.33 -8.04 -22.98
CA ASP A 99 27.99 -9.09 -23.74
C ASP A 99 27.62 -9.01 -25.23
N LYS A 100 26.33 -8.77 -25.54
CA LYS A 100 25.86 -8.57 -26.92
C LYS A 100 26.30 -7.26 -27.57
N PHE A 101 26.30 -6.15 -26.83
CA PHE A 101 26.52 -4.82 -27.42
C PHE A 101 28.00 -4.41 -27.48
N VAL A 102 28.82 -4.84 -26.52
CA VAL A 102 30.21 -4.38 -26.39
C VAL A 102 31.20 -5.40 -26.96
N PHE A 103 30.92 -6.70 -26.83
CA PHE A 103 31.90 -7.76 -27.16
C PHE A 103 31.64 -8.49 -28.48
N GLY A 104 30.45 -8.43 -29.07
CA GLY A 104 30.26 -8.76 -30.50
C GLY A 104 30.59 -10.19 -30.96
N SER A 105 30.74 -11.19 -30.06
CA SER A 105 31.21 -12.60 -30.27
C SER A 105 32.75 -12.77 -30.22
N PRO A 106 33.35 -13.98 -30.16
CA PRO A 106 33.06 -15.26 -29.49
C PRO A 106 34.09 -15.54 -28.34
N ASP A 107 33.69 -16.25 -27.28
CA ASP A 107 34.50 -16.65 -26.09
C ASP A 107 34.77 -15.57 -25.00
N PRO A 108 34.98 -16.03 -23.75
CA PRO A 108 34.01 -16.24 -22.68
C PRO A 108 33.08 -15.04 -22.39
N PRO A 109 31.90 -15.25 -21.76
CA PRO A 109 30.93 -14.19 -21.49
C PRO A 109 31.39 -13.29 -20.31
N TRP A 110 32.43 -12.50 -20.53
CA TRP A 110 33.02 -11.60 -19.53
C TRP A 110 32.01 -10.56 -19.05
N GLY A 111 31.13 -10.08 -19.93
CA GLY A 111 30.04 -9.17 -19.56
C GLY A 111 29.09 -9.82 -18.55
N LEU A 112 28.80 -11.11 -18.72
CA LEU A 112 27.95 -11.87 -17.82
C LEU A 112 28.64 -12.16 -16.48
N ILE A 113 29.94 -12.46 -16.47
CA ILE A 113 30.74 -12.66 -15.24
C ILE A 113 30.79 -11.37 -14.41
N VAL A 114 31.11 -10.24 -15.04
CA VAL A 114 31.18 -8.93 -14.38
C VAL A 114 29.79 -8.50 -13.92
N GLY A 115 28.76 -8.65 -14.76
CA GLY A 115 27.37 -8.34 -14.41
C GLY A 115 26.84 -9.20 -13.27
N PHE A 116 27.18 -10.49 -13.25
CA PHE A 116 26.84 -11.40 -12.15
C PHE A 116 27.55 -10.98 -10.85
N MET A 117 28.86 -10.69 -10.91
CA MET A 117 29.62 -10.20 -9.75
C MET A 117 29.04 -8.89 -9.19
N LEU A 118 28.68 -7.94 -10.07
CA LEU A 118 27.99 -6.70 -9.67
C LEU A 118 26.62 -6.99 -9.05
N GLY A 119 25.84 -7.91 -9.63
CA GLY A 119 24.53 -8.30 -9.12
C GLY A 119 24.60 -8.93 -7.73
N VAL A 120 25.61 -9.77 -7.49
CA VAL A 120 25.91 -10.36 -6.19
C VAL A 120 26.35 -9.28 -5.21
N PHE A 121 27.31 -8.42 -5.57
CA PHE A 121 27.77 -7.32 -4.71
C PHE A 121 26.64 -6.36 -4.32
N SER A 122 25.80 -5.99 -5.29
CA SER A 122 24.63 -5.13 -5.07
C SER A 122 23.62 -5.79 -4.11
N GLY A 123 23.36 -7.09 -4.28
CA GLY A 123 22.48 -7.86 -3.41
C GLY A 123 23.02 -7.93 -1.97
N PHE A 124 24.31 -8.21 -1.79
CA PHE A 124 24.95 -8.21 -0.48
C PHE A 124 25.00 -6.82 0.15
N ALA A 125 25.25 -5.76 -0.62
CA ALA A 125 25.19 -4.39 -0.11
C ALA A 125 23.80 -4.04 0.42
N ASN A 126 22.74 -4.49 -0.26
CA ASN A 126 21.37 -4.33 0.22
C ASN A 126 21.11 -5.15 1.50
N LEU A 127 21.60 -6.38 1.57
CA LEU A 127 21.48 -7.23 2.75
C LEU A 127 22.15 -6.61 3.97
N ILE A 128 23.42 -6.21 3.85
CA ILE A 128 24.18 -5.58 4.95
C ILE A 128 23.46 -4.32 5.43
N ARG A 129 22.86 -3.54 4.52
CA ARG A 129 22.06 -2.36 4.88
C ARG A 129 20.82 -2.71 5.70
N VAL A 130 20.12 -3.80 5.37
CA VAL A 130 18.93 -4.26 6.12
C VAL A 130 19.35 -4.80 7.48
N THR A 131 20.38 -5.63 7.55
CA THR A 131 20.88 -6.20 8.81
C THR A 131 21.43 -5.12 9.75
N ASN A 132 22.17 -4.14 9.24
CA ASN A 132 22.67 -3.03 10.05
C ASN A 132 21.57 -2.11 10.58
N ARG A 133 20.42 -2.01 9.91
CA ARG A 133 19.26 -1.28 10.45
C ARG A 133 18.66 -2.03 11.62
N LEU A 134 18.51 -3.35 11.48
CA LEU A 134 17.96 -4.20 12.53
C LEU A 134 18.80 -4.17 13.82
N ASN A 135 20.14 -4.18 13.70
CA ASN A 135 21.06 -4.10 14.84
C ASN A 135 21.15 -2.72 15.51
N ARG A 136 20.64 -1.65 14.88
CA ARG A 136 20.73 -0.28 15.41
C ARG A 136 19.46 0.13 16.18
N ASP A 137 18.38 -0.63 16.01
CA ASP A 137 17.10 -0.42 16.67
C ASP A 137 16.93 -1.29 17.94
N GLU A 138 17.97 -2.06 18.30
CA GLU A 138 18.17 -2.67 19.64
C GLU A 138 19.00 -1.75 20.54
#